data_AF-A0AAN7GSU1-F1
#
_entry.id   AF-A0AAN7GSU1-F1
#
_cell.length_a   1.000
_cell.length_b   1.000
_cell.length_c   1.000
_cell.angle_alpha   90.00
_cell.angle_beta   90.00
_cell.angle_gamma   90.00
#
_symmetry.space_group_name_H-M   'P 1'
#
loop_
_entity.id
_entity.type
_entity.pdbx_description
1 polymer ?
#
loop_
_entity_poly.entity_id
_entity_poly.type
_entity_poly.pdbx_seq_one_letter_code
_entity_poly.pdbx_strand_id
1 'polypeptide(L)'
;MSNETLSKHLFHWDTQPMKWAMRLRVVLHLAQALDYCTSKGRDLYHDLNAYRILFDEDGNPRLSSFGLMKNSRDGKSYSTNLAFTPPEYLKTGRVTPESVIYSFGTLLLDLLSGKHIPPSHALDLIRDRHIQMLTDSCLEGQFCDGDGTELVRLASQCLQYEPRERPNPIVLISALIPLQKEIDAPSHVLMGIPNCVQLSTLSPLGEACARKDLTAIHEIIESVGYKDDEGIANELSFQMWTDQMQETLNIKKKGDIAFQQKNFRAAIESYTQFIDIGTMISPTVFARRSLSYLMSDMPGEALSDAMQAQVISPVWHIASYLQSVALASIGMETEAQAALKDGTTLEAKKNSAATTRK
;
A
#
# COMPACT_ATOMS: atom_id res chain seq x y z
N MET A 1 8.36 -0.27 -3.15
CA MET A 1 7.61 0.23 -1.98
C MET A 1 7.74 1.73 -1.99
N SER A 2 6.63 2.47 -1.86
CA SER A 2 6.52 3.91 -2.14
C SER A 2 7.01 4.81 -1.00
N ASN A 3 7.08 4.31 0.23
CA ASN A 3 7.36 5.10 1.43
C ASN A 3 8.82 4.97 1.91
N GLU A 4 9.78 4.75 1.01
CA GLU A 4 11.22 4.81 1.26
C GLU A 4 11.76 3.84 2.35
N THR A 5 13.04 3.96 2.72
CA THR A 5 13.71 3.12 3.73
C THR A 5 13.66 3.72 5.13
N LEU A 6 13.80 2.89 6.18
CA LEU A 6 13.99 3.36 7.55
C LEU A 6 15.18 4.32 7.65
N SER A 7 16.28 4.07 6.94
CA SER A 7 17.44 4.96 6.95
C SER A 7 17.14 6.38 6.42
N LYS A 8 16.22 6.55 5.46
CA LYS A 8 15.79 7.89 5.03
C LYS A 8 14.99 8.59 6.14
N HIS A 9 14.01 7.89 6.71
CA HIS A 9 13.14 8.45 7.76
C HIS A 9 13.85 8.69 9.10
N LEU A 10 14.94 7.97 9.37
CA LEU A 10 15.64 8.01 10.65
C LEU A 10 16.89 8.89 10.63
N PHE A 11 17.71 8.82 9.57
CA PHE A 11 19.00 9.51 9.51
C PHE A 11 18.98 10.80 8.68
N HIS A 12 18.03 10.92 7.75
CA HIS A 12 17.97 12.00 6.76
C HIS A 12 16.57 12.62 6.71
N TRP A 13 15.96 12.83 7.87
CA TRP A 13 14.64 13.44 7.92
C TRP A 13 14.77 14.95 7.67
N ASP A 14 14.20 15.44 6.56
CA ASP A 14 14.30 16.86 6.17
C ASP A 14 13.26 17.73 6.88
N THR A 15 12.10 17.17 7.21
CA THR A 15 10.93 17.94 7.71
C THR A 15 10.21 17.29 8.90
N GLN A 16 10.24 15.97 9.03
CA GLN A 16 9.51 15.26 10.08
C GLN A 16 10.32 14.10 10.66
N PRO A 17 10.78 14.19 11.92
CA PRO A 17 11.46 13.08 12.58
C PRO A 17 10.48 11.95 12.90
N MET A 18 10.97 10.70 12.80
CA MET A 18 10.17 9.54 13.17
C MET A 18 9.85 9.51 14.67
N LYS A 19 8.55 9.47 15.00
CA LYS A 19 8.02 9.41 16.36
C LYS A 19 8.42 8.13 17.09
N TRP A 20 8.57 8.21 18.41
CA TRP A 20 8.90 7.08 19.30
C TRP A 20 8.00 5.85 19.07
N ALA A 21 6.68 6.06 19.02
CA ALA A 21 5.70 5.00 18.79
C ALA A 21 5.94 4.22 17.48
N MET A 22 6.40 4.91 16.44
CA MET A 22 6.73 4.27 15.16
C MET A 22 8.05 3.52 15.22
N ARG A 23 9.05 4.08 15.93
CA ARG A 23 10.34 3.41 16.16
C ARG A 23 10.16 2.07 16.88
N LEU A 24 9.33 2.03 17.92
CA LEU A 24 8.98 0.80 18.62
C LEU A 24 8.17 -0.17 17.74
N ARG A 25 7.24 0.35 16.93
CA ARG A 25 6.48 -0.47 15.98
C ARG A 25 7.39 -1.19 14.99
N VAL A 26 8.41 -0.50 14.47
CA VAL A 26 9.42 -1.08 13.58
C VAL A 26 10.08 -2.29 14.24
N VAL A 27 10.69 -2.14 15.41
CA VAL A 27 11.41 -3.26 16.05
C VAL A 27 10.49 -4.40 16.47
N LEU A 28 9.27 -4.11 16.89
CA LEU A 28 8.30 -5.15 17.22
C LEU A 28 7.92 -5.98 15.99
N HIS A 29 7.60 -5.34 14.86
CA HIS A 29 7.26 -6.03 13.61
C HIS A 29 8.44 -6.84 13.09
N LEU A 30 9.66 -6.31 13.20
CA LEU A 30 10.87 -7.02 12.79
C LEU A 30 11.13 -8.24 13.68
N ALA A 31 10.99 -8.11 15.00
CA ALA A 31 11.14 -9.24 15.92
C ALA A 31 10.11 -10.35 15.62
N GLN A 32 8.86 -9.97 15.36
CA GLN A 32 7.80 -10.89 14.94
C GLN A 32 8.09 -11.55 13.59
N ALA A 33 8.61 -10.80 12.62
CA ALA A 33 8.99 -11.33 11.32
C ALA A 33 10.15 -12.35 11.44
N LEU A 34 11.15 -12.04 12.26
CA LEU A 34 12.27 -12.95 12.53
C LEU A 34 11.79 -14.23 13.21
N ASP A 35 10.94 -14.12 14.24
CA ASP A 35 10.35 -15.29 14.92
C ASP A 35 9.52 -16.16 13.96
N TYR A 36 8.71 -15.53 13.11
CA TYR A 36 7.95 -16.22 12.08
C TYR A 36 8.86 -16.96 11.09
N CYS A 37 9.92 -16.31 10.61
CA CYS A 37 10.89 -16.95 9.72
C CYS A 37 11.56 -18.17 10.38
N THR A 38 12.01 -18.03 11.64
CA THR A 38 12.62 -19.12 12.40
C THR A 38 11.64 -20.28 12.63
N SER A 39 10.43 -20.01 13.10
CA SER A 39 9.40 -21.03 13.37
C SER A 39 8.94 -21.77 12.11
N LYS A 40 9.03 -21.15 10.93
CA LYS A 40 8.72 -21.76 9.63
C LYS A 40 9.92 -22.39 8.93
N GLY A 41 11.10 -22.42 9.57
CA GLY A 41 12.31 -22.98 8.98
C GLY A 41 12.75 -22.27 7.70
N ARG A 42 12.49 -20.97 7.58
CA ARG A 42 12.91 -20.15 6.44
C ARG A 42 14.42 -19.88 6.49
N ASP A 43 15.00 -19.54 5.34
CA ASP A 43 16.40 -19.07 5.27
C ASP A 43 16.62 -17.86 6.19
N LEU A 44 17.84 -17.75 6.74
CA LEU A 44 18.23 -16.62 7.59
C LEU A 44 18.26 -15.31 6.81
N TYR A 45 17.79 -14.24 7.45
CA TYR A 45 17.93 -12.89 6.90
C TYR A 45 19.36 -12.40 7.09
N HIS A 46 20.03 -12.10 5.99
CA HIS A 46 21.38 -11.56 5.99
C HIS A 46 21.33 -10.02 5.96
N ASP A 47 22.34 -9.38 6.56
CA ASP A 47 22.54 -7.92 6.47
C ASP A 47 21.36 -7.09 7.02
N LEU A 48 20.76 -7.50 8.13
CA LEU A 48 19.68 -6.74 8.76
C LEU A 48 20.19 -5.36 9.23
N ASN A 49 19.69 -4.28 8.63
CA ASN A 49 20.05 -2.91 8.98
C ASN A 49 18.97 -1.91 8.50
N ALA A 50 19.10 -0.63 8.87
CA ALA A 50 18.12 0.41 8.56
C ALA A 50 17.88 0.64 7.06
N TYR A 51 18.84 0.30 6.19
CA TYR A 51 18.70 0.41 4.74
C TYR A 51 17.89 -0.75 4.14
N ARG A 52 17.67 -1.84 4.90
CA ARG A 52 16.91 -3.02 4.46
C ARG A 52 15.47 -3.06 4.96
N ILE A 53 15.03 -2.03 5.66
CA ILE A 53 13.67 -1.91 6.17
C ILE A 53 12.96 -0.86 5.32
N LEU A 54 11.83 -1.25 4.73
CA LEU A 54 11.00 -0.45 3.84
C LEU A 54 9.63 -0.26 4.47
N PHE A 55 8.87 0.73 3.99
CA PHE A 55 7.49 0.94 4.39
C PHE A 55 6.54 0.69 3.21
N ASP A 56 5.48 -0.08 3.43
CA ASP A 56 4.42 -0.26 2.44
C ASP A 56 3.53 0.99 2.33
N GLU A 57 2.53 0.94 1.46
CA GLU A 57 1.62 2.06 1.18
C GLU A 57 0.88 2.58 2.42
N ASP A 58 0.62 1.71 3.40
CA ASP A 58 -0.01 2.04 4.68
C ASP A 58 0.99 2.53 5.74
N GLY A 59 2.27 2.61 5.39
CA GLY A 59 3.36 2.98 6.29
C GLY A 59 3.79 1.85 7.22
N ASN A 60 3.40 0.60 6.98
CA ASN A 60 3.82 -0.52 7.83
C ASN A 60 5.24 -0.98 7.50
N PRO A 61 6.07 -1.29 8.51
CA PRO A 61 7.45 -1.70 8.31
C PRO A 61 7.54 -3.10 7.71
N ARG A 62 8.39 -3.27 6.70
CA ARG A 62 8.56 -4.50 5.92
C ARG A 62 10.04 -4.79 5.71
N LEU A 63 10.40 -6.08 5.79
CA LEU A 63 11.74 -6.54 5.44
C LEU A 63 11.88 -6.61 3.91
N SER A 64 12.96 -6.03 3.41
CA SER A 64 13.33 -6.10 2.01
C SER A 64 13.76 -7.53 1.61
N SER A 65 13.32 -8.02 0.45
CA SER A 65 13.76 -9.34 -0.07
C SER A 65 15.27 -9.42 -0.34
N PHE A 66 15.96 -8.27 -0.48
CA PHE A 66 17.41 -8.22 -0.68
C PHE A 66 18.23 -8.88 0.44
N GLY A 67 17.74 -8.88 1.69
CA GLY A 67 18.44 -9.57 2.79
C GLY A 67 18.30 -11.10 2.73
N LEU A 68 17.39 -11.63 1.92
CA LEU A 68 17.25 -13.08 1.69
C LEU A 68 18.07 -13.57 0.49
N MET A 69 18.60 -12.65 -0.32
CA MET A 69 19.46 -13.03 -1.44
C MET A 69 20.81 -13.51 -0.92
N LYS A 70 21.09 -14.80 -1.10
CA LYS A 70 22.42 -15.40 -0.92
C LYS A 70 23.37 -14.83 -1.97
N ASN A 71 23.80 -13.59 -1.79
CA ASN A 71 24.78 -12.99 -2.69
C ASN A 71 26.18 -13.49 -2.36
N SER A 72 26.71 -14.20 -3.35
CA SER A 72 28.06 -14.70 -3.52
C SER A 72 28.39 -16.07 -2.93
N ARG A 73 28.93 -16.89 -3.84
CA ARG A 73 29.69 -18.12 -3.62
C ARG A 73 30.86 -17.97 -2.61
N ASP A 74 31.14 -16.75 -2.13
CA ASP A 74 32.18 -16.42 -1.16
C ASP A 74 31.67 -15.96 0.23
N GLY A 75 30.37 -16.02 0.51
CA GLY A 75 29.83 -15.80 1.86
C GLY A 75 29.92 -14.36 2.40
N LYS A 76 30.20 -13.36 1.56
CA LYS A 76 30.31 -11.93 1.94
C LYS A 76 28.95 -11.22 1.83
N SER A 77 27.99 -11.54 2.70
CA SER A 77 26.68 -10.88 2.72
C SER A 77 26.60 -9.70 3.70
N TYR A 78 27.59 -9.43 4.54
CA TYR A 78 27.60 -8.21 5.36
C TYR A 78 28.04 -7.01 4.53
N SER A 79 27.42 -5.85 4.76
CA SER A 79 27.98 -4.57 4.27
C SER A 79 29.47 -4.50 4.60
N THR A 80 30.26 -3.87 3.73
CA THR A 80 31.72 -3.70 3.84
C THR A 80 32.17 -2.94 5.10
N ASN A 81 31.25 -2.56 5.98
CA ASN A 81 31.53 -1.84 7.21
C ASN A 81 31.72 -2.80 8.40
N LEU A 82 32.96 -3.20 8.62
CA LEU A 82 33.39 -4.11 9.70
C LEU A 82 32.98 -3.64 11.10
N ALA A 83 32.68 -2.35 11.29
CA ALA A 83 32.30 -1.79 12.58
C ALA A 83 30.94 -2.30 13.09
N PHE A 84 30.07 -2.79 12.20
CA PHE A 84 28.72 -3.29 12.52
C PHE A 84 28.61 -4.81 12.43
N THR A 85 29.70 -5.48 12.07
CA THR A 85 29.70 -6.91 11.79
C THR A 85 29.75 -7.73 13.09
N PRO A 86 28.92 -8.78 13.23
CA PRO A 86 28.94 -9.68 14.38
C PRO A 86 30.33 -10.29 14.59
N PRO A 87 30.84 -10.34 15.83
CA PRO A 87 32.19 -10.82 16.12
C PRO A 87 32.49 -12.22 15.59
N GLU A 88 31.52 -13.13 15.64
CA GLU A 88 31.65 -14.50 15.15
C GLU A 88 31.67 -14.60 13.63
N TYR A 89 31.00 -13.67 12.93
CA TYR A 89 31.03 -13.61 11.48
C TYR A 89 32.41 -13.17 10.97
N LEU A 90 33.07 -12.24 11.66
CA LEU A 90 34.46 -11.85 11.35
C LEU A 90 35.44 -13.03 11.45
N LYS A 91 35.18 -13.99 12.34
CA LYS A 91 36.03 -15.18 12.54
C LYS A 91 35.71 -16.29 11.55
N THR A 92 34.43 -16.52 11.26
CA THR A 92 33.97 -17.74 10.58
C THR A 92 33.44 -17.51 9.16
N GLY A 93 33.11 -16.26 8.81
CA GLY A 93 32.42 -15.90 7.57
C GLY A 93 30.99 -16.45 7.47
N ARG A 94 30.42 -16.99 8.55
CA ARG A 94 29.10 -17.63 8.55
C ARG A 94 28.11 -16.82 9.36
N VAL A 95 26.92 -16.60 8.78
CA VAL A 95 25.79 -15.98 9.49
C VAL A 95 25.06 -17.06 10.26
N THR A 96 24.84 -16.80 11.55
CA THR A 96 24.02 -17.65 12.44
C THR A 96 22.74 -16.90 12.85
N PRO A 97 21.74 -17.56 13.45
CA PRO A 97 20.59 -16.86 14.03
C PRO A 97 21.00 -15.74 14.98
N GLU A 98 22.01 -15.99 15.82
CA GLU A 98 22.54 -15.04 16.79
C GLU A 98 23.24 -13.85 16.12
N SER A 99 23.84 -14.05 14.93
CA SER A 99 24.38 -12.96 14.11
C SER A 99 23.29 -11.99 13.66
N VAL A 100 22.08 -12.47 13.39
CA VAL A 100 20.93 -11.62 13.04
C VAL A 100 20.43 -10.85 14.26
N ILE A 101 20.44 -11.48 15.44
CA ILE A 101 20.11 -10.80 16.71
C ILE A 101 21.12 -9.69 17.04
N TYR A 102 22.39 -9.89 16.73
CA TYR A 102 23.39 -8.82 16.87
C TYR A 102 23.04 -7.61 16.00
N SER A 103 22.68 -7.83 14.73
CA SER A 103 22.21 -6.76 13.85
C SER A 103 20.90 -6.11 14.33
N PHE A 104 20.01 -6.88 14.95
CA PHE A 104 18.83 -6.33 15.59
C PHE A 104 19.22 -5.37 16.73
N GLY A 105 20.28 -5.70 17.49
CA GLY A 105 20.89 -4.82 18.47
C GLY A 105 21.39 -3.50 17.88
N THR A 106 22.04 -3.55 16.71
CA THR A 106 22.47 -2.31 16.02
C THR A 106 21.29 -1.46 15.58
N LEU A 107 20.20 -2.09 15.11
CA LEU A 107 18.94 -1.40 14.79
C LEU A 107 18.28 -0.72 16.01
N LEU A 108 18.32 -1.36 17.18
CA LEU A 108 17.81 -0.75 18.42
C LEU A 108 18.58 0.53 18.75
N LEU A 109 19.91 0.54 18.55
CA LEU A 109 20.73 1.73 18.73
C LEU A 109 20.44 2.80 17.67
N ASP A 110 20.28 2.41 16.41
CA ASP A 110 19.91 3.34 15.33
C ASP A 110 18.60 4.06 15.67
N LEU A 111 17.59 3.32 16.15
CA LEU A 111 16.29 3.86 16.53
C LEU A 111 16.33 4.71 17.80
N LEU A 112 17.19 4.37 18.76
CA LEU A 112 17.35 5.20 19.95
C LEU A 112 18.04 6.53 19.62
N SER A 113 19.02 6.51 18.72
CA SER A 113 19.93 7.64 18.47
C SER A 113 19.58 8.48 17.24
N GLY A 114 18.74 7.98 16.35
CA GLY A 114 18.48 8.62 15.06
C GLY A 114 19.72 8.65 14.16
N LYS A 115 20.74 7.82 14.44
CA LYS A 115 22.05 7.85 13.77
C LYS A 115 22.59 6.43 13.60
N HIS A 116 23.40 6.23 12.57
CA HIS A 116 24.06 4.93 12.36
C HIS A 116 25.38 4.85 13.13
N ILE A 117 25.31 4.47 14.41
CA ILE A 117 26.45 4.49 15.35
C ILE A 117 27.04 3.09 15.52
N PRO A 118 28.38 2.91 15.41
CA PRO A 118 29.02 1.64 15.69
C PRO A 118 28.71 1.11 17.11
N PRO A 119 28.38 -0.18 17.27
CA PRO A 119 28.05 -0.77 18.57
C PRO A 119 29.10 -0.57 19.65
N SER A 120 30.39 -0.61 19.30
CA SER A 120 31.48 -0.36 20.27
C SER A 120 31.35 1.01 20.92
N HIS A 121 31.14 2.05 20.11
CA HIS A 121 30.98 3.42 20.60
C HIS A 121 29.72 3.58 21.46
N ALA A 122 28.60 2.99 21.03
CA ALA A 122 27.36 3.06 21.79
C ALA A 122 27.45 2.32 23.13
N LEU A 123 28.08 1.14 23.17
CA LEU A 123 28.29 0.38 24.40
C LEU A 123 29.18 1.13 25.40
N ASP A 124 30.18 1.86 24.94
CA ASP A 124 31.02 2.71 25.80
C ASP A 124 30.19 3.83 26.43
N LEU A 125 29.36 4.53 25.63
CA LEU A 125 28.44 5.56 26.15
C LEU A 125 27.43 5.00 27.17
N ILE A 126 26.93 3.78 26.95
CA ILE A 126 26.02 3.10 27.88
C ILE A 126 26.74 2.78 29.21
N ARG A 127 27.97 2.27 29.14
CA ARG A 127 28.78 1.94 30.34
C ARG A 127 29.10 3.17 31.17
N ASP A 128 29.42 4.28 30.51
CA ASP A 128 29.72 5.55 31.16
C ASP A 128 28.45 6.30 31.65
N ARG A 129 27.27 5.68 31.52
CA ARG A 129 25.95 6.22 31.91
C ARG A 129 25.57 7.51 31.17
N HIS A 130 26.13 7.75 29.99
CA HIS A 130 25.82 8.89 29.13
C HIS A 130 24.70 8.57 28.14
N ILE A 131 23.63 7.90 28.59
CA ILE A 131 22.50 7.49 27.73
C ILE A 131 21.85 8.70 27.04
N GLN A 132 21.80 9.85 27.71
CA GLN A 132 21.28 11.10 27.15
C GLN A 132 22.03 11.56 25.88
N MET A 133 23.33 11.27 25.77
CA MET A 133 24.11 11.59 24.57
C MET A 133 23.86 10.60 23.42
N LEU A 134 23.37 9.40 23.74
CA LEU A 134 23.00 8.38 22.78
C LEU A 134 21.57 8.61 22.26
N THR A 135 20.67 9.16 23.07
CA THR A 135 19.28 9.38 22.69
C THR A 135 19.12 10.52 21.69
N ASP A 136 18.30 10.28 20.68
CA ASP A 136 17.90 11.29 19.71
C ASP A 136 17.14 12.45 20.39
N SER A 137 17.63 13.67 20.22
CA SER A 137 17.00 14.87 20.77
C SER A 137 15.56 15.07 20.29
N CYS A 138 15.17 14.55 19.12
CA CYS A 138 13.81 14.68 18.65
C CYS A 138 12.80 13.84 19.45
N LEU A 139 13.27 12.90 20.28
CA LEU A 139 12.45 12.04 21.14
C LEU A 139 12.21 12.63 22.53
N GLU A 140 12.70 13.84 22.80
CA GLU A 140 12.50 14.51 24.08
C GLU A 140 11.00 14.61 24.42
N GLY A 141 10.62 14.08 25.58
CA GLY A 141 9.23 14.03 26.05
C GLY A 141 8.33 12.98 25.39
N GLN A 142 8.83 12.14 24.47
CA GLN A 142 8.02 11.11 23.80
C GLN A 142 7.99 9.75 24.52
N PHE A 143 8.86 9.53 25.51
CA PHE A 143 8.92 8.30 26.29
C PHE A 143 9.39 8.59 27.72
N CYS A 144 9.14 7.67 28.66
CA CYS A 144 9.62 7.81 30.04
C CYS A 144 11.00 7.16 30.20
N ASP A 145 11.79 7.61 31.19
CA ASP A 145 13.13 7.07 31.45
C ASP A 145 13.17 5.54 31.58
N GLY A 146 12.09 4.94 32.09
CA GLY A 146 11.94 3.48 32.18
C GLY A 146 11.90 2.79 30.82
N ASP A 147 11.10 3.30 29.86
CA ASP A 147 10.98 2.72 28.52
C ASP A 147 12.31 2.82 27.76
N GLY A 148 12.99 3.97 27.86
CA GLY A 148 14.29 4.19 27.22
C GLY A 148 15.36 3.27 27.80
N THR A 149 15.39 3.13 29.13
CA THR A 149 16.30 2.22 29.83
C THR A 149 16.07 0.77 29.40
N GLU A 150 14.82 0.36 29.22
CA GLU A 150 14.50 -0.98 28.76
C GLU A 150 14.98 -1.22 27.32
N LEU A 151 14.80 -0.25 26.41
CA LEU A 151 15.30 -0.38 25.03
C LEU A 151 16.83 -0.46 24.98
N VAL A 152 17.54 0.34 25.80
CA VAL A 152 19.00 0.27 25.96
C VAL A 152 19.43 -1.10 26.51
N ARG A 153 18.69 -1.64 27.48
CA ARG A 153 18.94 -2.97 28.05
C ARG A 153 18.81 -4.06 26.98
N LEU A 154 17.76 -4.01 26.16
CA LEU A 154 17.57 -4.93 25.03
C LEU A 154 18.69 -4.82 24.00
N ALA A 155 19.06 -3.60 23.61
CA ALA A 155 20.18 -3.38 22.69
C ALA A 155 21.48 -3.99 23.24
N SER A 156 21.76 -3.76 24.52
CA SER A 156 22.95 -4.31 25.20
C SER A 156 22.94 -5.84 25.26
N GLN A 157 21.78 -6.49 25.40
CA GLN A 157 21.65 -7.94 25.36
C GLN A 157 21.83 -8.51 23.94
N CYS A 158 21.29 -7.85 22.93
CA CYS A 158 21.50 -8.23 21.53
C CYS A 158 22.97 -8.12 21.10
N LEU A 159 23.70 -7.14 21.65
CA LEU A 159 25.08 -6.83 21.31
C LEU A 159 26.12 -7.57 22.16
N GLN A 160 25.73 -8.60 22.91
CA GLN A 160 26.68 -9.43 23.65
C GLN A 160 27.72 -10.06 22.71
N TYR A 161 28.97 -10.08 23.17
CA TYR A 161 30.09 -10.61 22.41
C TYR A 161 29.88 -12.11 22.12
N GLU A 162 29.51 -12.87 23.15
CA GLU A 162 29.23 -14.31 23.04
C GLU A 162 27.84 -14.55 22.41
N PRO A 163 27.75 -15.22 21.25
CA PRO A 163 26.47 -15.40 20.54
C PRO A 163 25.37 -16.04 21.38
N ARG A 164 25.72 -17.01 22.23
CA ARG A 164 24.80 -17.76 23.11
C ARG A 164 24.15 -16.92 24.21
N GLU A 165 24.69 -15.74 24.51
CA GLU A 165 24.16 -14.84 25.53
C GLU A 165 23.09 -13.89 24.97
N ARG A 166 22.93 -13.86 23.64
CA ARG A 166 21.95 -13.03 22.95
C ARG A 166 20.55 -13.65 23.07
N PRO A 167 19.51 -12.83 23.22
CA PRO A 167 18.14 -13.33 23.36
C PRO A 167 17.61 -13.92 22.05
N ASN A 168 16.65 -14.83 22.15
CA ASN A 168 15.89 -15.27 20.98
C ASN A 168 14.79 -14.22 20.60
N PRO A 169 14.25 -14.27 19.38
CA PRO A 169 13.20 -13.36 18.95
C PRO A 169 11.97 -13.32 19.86
N ILE A 170 11.54 -14.46 20.42
CA ILE A 170 10.36 -14.54 21.31
C ILE A 170 10.54 -13.69 22.58
N VAL A 171 11.74 -13.71 23.17
CA VAL A 171 12.09 -12.89 24.33
C VAL A 171 12.06 -11.41 23.95
N LEU A 172 12.57 -11.04 22.77
CA LEU A 172 12.51 -9.65 22.27
C LEU A 172 11.07 -9.18 22.09
N ILE A 173 10.21 -9.98 21.48
CA ILE A 173 8.79 -9.66 21.31
C ILE A 173 8.13 -9.42 22.67
N SER A 174 8.36 -10.32 23.62
CA SER A 174 7.77 -10.25 24.96
C SER A 174 8.19 -8.97 25.71
N ALA A 175 9.43 -8.51 25.51
CA ALA A 175 9.94 -7.28 26.11
C ALA A 175 9.50 -6.01 25.36
N LEU A 176 9.27 -6.08 24.05
CA LEU A 176 8.84 -4.94 23.22
C LEU A 176 7.34 -4.65 23.31
N ILE A 177 6.50 -5.66 23.53
CA ILE A 177 5.04 -5.50 23.64
C ILE A 177 4.65 -4.43 24.69
N PRO A 178 5.16 -4.46 25.94
CA PRO A 178 4.82 -3.46 26.95
C PRO A 178 5.24 -2.03 26.61
N LEU A 179 6.27 -1.87 25.75
CA LEU A 179 6.75 -0.55 25.33
C LEU A 179 5.82 0.08 24.28
N GLN A 180 5.10 -0.74 23.50
CA GLN A 180 4.19 -0.26 22.46
C GLN A 180 2.86 0.23 23.05
N LYS A 181 2.82 1.51 23.43
CA LYS A 181 1.63 2.13 24.05
C LYS A 181 0.60 2.63 23.03
N GLU A 182 1.05 3.14 21.88
CA GLU A 182 0.19 3.62 20.80
C GLU A 182 -0.04 2.50 19.77
N ILE A 183 -0.89 1.53 20.12
CA ILE A 183 -1.23 0.42 19.22
C ILE A 183 -2.31 0.83 18.22
N ASP A 184 -3.28 1.64 18.65
CA ASP A 184 -4.47 1.99 17.86
C ASP A 184 -4.18 3.01 16.75
N ALA A 185 -3.09 3.79 16.86
CA ALA A 185 -2.71 4.77 15.85
C ALA A 185 -2.19 4.06 14.57
N PRO A 186 -2.77 4.26 13.39
CA PRO A 186 -2.28 3.64 12.15
C PRO A 186 -0.86 4.08 11.79
N SER A 187 -0.11 3.23 11.08
CA SER A 187 1.30 3.52 10.77
C SER A 187 1.47 4.75 9.88
N HIS A 188 0.59 4.97 8.88
CA HIS A 188 0.60 6.19 8.08
C HIS A 188 0.40 7.46 8.91
N VAL A 189 -0.40 7.42 9.99
CA VAL A 189 -0.59 8.57 10.91
C VAL A 189 0.69 8.84 11.68
N LEU A 190 1.35 7.78 12.18
CA LEU A 190 2.61 7.92 12.91
C LEU A 190 3.75 8.41 12.02
N MET A 191 3.73 8.04 10.74
CA MET A 191 4.69 8.43 9.71
C MET A 191 4.38 9.80 9.08
N GLY A 192 3.24 10.43 9.40
CA GLY A 192 2.83 11.70 8.79
C GLY A 192 2.53 11.61 7.29
N ILE A 193 2.23 10.40 6.79
CA ILE A 193 1.91 10.19 5.37
C ILE A 193 0.50 10.75 5.13
N PRO A 194 0.33 11.74 4.23
CA PRO A 194 -0.97 12.30 3.92
C PRO A 194 -1.93 11.19 3.47
N ASN A 195 -3.03 11.02 4.20
CA ASN A 195 -4.13 10.06 4.01
C ASN A 195 -3.99 9.11 2.80
N CYS A 196 -3.30 7.99 2.99
CA CYS A 196 -3.55 6.75 2.25
C CYS A 196 -4.73 5.96 2.88
N VAL A 197 -5.65 6.64 3.58
CA VAL A 197 -6.74 6.00 4.34
C VAL A 197 -7.84 5.43 3.42
N GLN A 198 -7.81 5.68 2.10
CA GLN A 198 -8.91 5.25 1.25
C GLN A 198 -8.72 3.85 0.63
N LEU A 199 -7.51 3.44 0.24
CA LEU A 199 -7.31 2.21 -0.56
C LEU A 199 -7.72 0.91 0.16
N SER A 200 -7.48 0.78 1.48
CA SER A 200 -7.82 -0.43 2.23
C SER A 200 -9.33 -0.65 2.47
N THR A 201 -10.19 0.31 2.10
CA THR A 201 -11.66 0.21 2.18
C THR A 201 -12.35 0.18 0.82
N LEU A 202 -11.61 0.32 -0.29
CA LEU A 202 -12.21 0.34 -1.62
C LEU A 202 -12.63 -1.06 -2.05
N SER A 203 -13.71 -1.13 -2.83
CA SER A 203 -14.06 -2.33 -3.57
C SER A 203 -12.96 -2.66 -4.61
N PRO A 204 -12.94 -3.87 -5.19
CA PRO A 204 -12.03 -4.19 -6.29
C PRO A 204 -12.06 -3.16 -7.43
N LEU A 205 -13.24 -2.60 -7.72
CA LEU A 205 -13.39 -1.53 -8.72
C LEU A 205 -12.78 -0.22 -8.25
N GLY A 206 -13.07 0.20 -7.02
CA GLY A 206 -12.51 1.43 -6.46
C GLY A 206 -10.99 1.39 -6.37
N GLU A 207 -10.41 0.23 -6.02
CA GLU A 207 -8.96 0.02 -5.96
C GLU A 207 -8.33 0.08 -7.35
N ALA A 208 -8.96 -0.53 -8.36
CA ALA A 208 -8.54 -0.44 -9.75
C ALA A 208 -8.57 1.01 -10.27
N CYS A 209 -9.61 1.77 -9.95
CA CYS A 209 -9.73 3.19 -10.30
C CYS A 209 -8.68 4.06 -9.61
N ALA A 210 -8.43 3.86 -8.31
CA ALA A 210 -7.40 4.57 -7.57
C ALA A 210 -6.00 4.36 -8.16
N ARG A 211 -5.71 3.14 -8.65
CA ARG A 211 -4.45 2.81 -9.32
C ARG A 211 -4.40 3.18 -10.81
N LYS A 212 -5.49 3.70 -11.38
CA LYS A 212 -5.65 3.92 -12.83
C LYS A 212 -5.39 2.63 -13.63
N ASP A 213 -5.70 1.46 -13.07
CA ASP A 213 -5.54 0.17 -13.74
C ASP A 213 -6.70 -0.07 -14.70
N LEU A 214 -6.58 0.47 -15.92
CA LEU A 214 -7.62 0.39 -16.94
C LEU A 214 -7.96 -1.07 -17.31
N THR A 215 -7.00 -2.00 -17.20
CA THR A 215 -7.23 -3.42 -17.53
C THR A 215 -8.13 -4.07 -16.49
N ALA A 216 -7.84 -3.86 -15.20
CA ALA A 216 -8.70 -4.35 -14.13
C ALA A 216 -10.10 -3.70 -14.18
N ILE A 217 -10.19 -2.40 -14.48
CA ILE A 217 -11.49 -1.71 -14.66
C ILE A 217 -12.29 -2.34 -15.80
N HIS A 218 -11.65 -2.64 -16.93
CA HIS A 218 -12.29 -3.28 -18.10
C HIS A 218 -12.90 -4.64 -17.74
N GLU A 219 -12.13 -5.51 -17.10
CA GLU A 219 -12.58 -6.85 -16.70
C GLU A 219 -13.76 -6.78 -15.72
N ILE A 220 -13.71 -5.84 -14.77
CA ILE A 220 -14.79 -5.64 -13.81
C ILE A 220 -16.07 -5.13 -14.51
N ILE A 221 -15.97 -4.08 -15.34
CA ILE A 221 -17.12 -3.51 -16.06
C ILE A 221 -17.73 -4.54 -17.02
N GLU A 222 -16.92 -5.39 -17.65
CA GLU A 222 -17.41 -6.49 -18.47
C GLU A 222 -18.23 -7.49 -17.62
N SER A 223 -17.71 -7.86 -16.44
CA SER A 223 -18.36 -8.83 -15.54
C SER A 223 -19.69 -8.32 -14.94
N VAL A 224 -19.80 -7.01 -14.69
CA VAL A 224 -21.03 -6.37 -14.22
C VAL A 224 -22.11 -6.42 -15.30
N GLY A 225 -21.72 -6.28 -16.58
CA GLY A 225 -22.63 -6.35 -17.71
C GLY A 225 -23.62 -5.18 -17.73
N TYR A 226 -24.90 -5.47 -17.99
CA TYR A 226 -26.00 -4.50 -18.04
C TYR A 226 -26.94 -4.59 -16.82
N LYS A 227 -26.50 -5.23 -15.72
CA LYS A 227 -27.33 -5.45 -14.52
C LYS A 227 -27.87 -4.15 -13.91
N ASP A 228 -27.20 -3.03 -14.15
CA ASP A 228 -27.56 -1.72 -13.62
C ASP A 228 -28.49 -0.91 -14.54
N ASP A 229 -28.82 -1.44 -15.72
CA ASP A 229 -29.79 -0.85 -16.66
C ASP A 229 -31.24 -1.34 -16.39
N GLU A 230 -31.44 -2.33 -15.51
CA GLU A 230 -32.73 -3.04 -15.28
C GLU A 230 -33.88 -2.15 -14.76
N GLY A 231 -33.62 -0.90 -14.39
CA GLY A 231 -34.64 0.08 -13.99
C GLY A 231 -34.96 1.15 -15.03
N ILE A 232 -34.15 1.28 -16.09
CA ILE A 232 -34.29 2.31 -17.14
C ILE A 232 -35.09 1.76 -18.34
N ALA A 233 -35.11 0.43 -18.51
CA ALA A 233 -35.73 -0.27 -19.64
C ALA A 233 -37.25 -0.53 -19.50
N ASN A 234 -37.88 -0.21 -18.36
CA ASN A 234 -39.28 -0.53 -18.12
C ASN A 234 -40.23 0.58 -18.60
N GLU A 235 -40.34 0.75 -19.91
CA GLU A 235 -41.59 1.20 -20.57
C GLU A 235 -41.54 0.99 -22.09
N LEU A 236 -41.16 -0.21 -22.54
CA LEU A 236 -41.40 -0.60 -23.93
C LEU A 236 -42.80 -1.18 -24.05
N SER A 237 -43.76 -0.35 -24.46
CA SER A 237 -45.08 -0.82 -24.86
C SER A 237 -44.94 -1.89 -25.96
N PHE A 238 -45.76 -2.94 -25.90
CA PHE A 238 -45.79 -4.08 -26.84
C PHE A 238 -46.00 -3.67 -28.33
N GLN A 239 -46.18 -2.37 -28.60
CA GLN A 239 -46.50 -1.79 -29.89
C GLN A 239 -45.28 -1.27 -30.69
N MET A 240 -44.06 -1.36 -30.15
CA MET A 240 -42.85 -0.72 -30.73
C MET A 240 -41.69 -1.66 -31.11
N TRP A 241 -41.92 -2.92 -31.46
CA TRP A 241 -40.87 -3.72 -32.10
C TRP A 241 -40.76 -3.35 -33.60
N THR A 242 -40.08 -2.26 -33.92
CA THR A 242 -39.79 -1.82 -35.30
C THR A 242 -38.43 -2.31 -35.77
N ASP A 243 -38.22 -2.40 -37.09
CA ASP A 243 -36.91 -2.76 -37.68
C ASP A 243 -35.77 -1.83 -37.18
N GLN A 244 -36.08 -0.56 -36.93
CA GLN A 244 -35.15 0.42 -36.39
C GLN A 244 -34.69 0.10 -34.96
N MET A 245 -35.57 -0.44 -34.10
CA MET A 245 -35.17 -0.88 -32.76
C MET A 245 -34.24 -2.10 -32.85
N GLN A 246 -34.52 -3.03 -33.76
CA GLN A 246 -33.68 -4.20 -33.98
C GLN A 246 -32.29 -3.80 -34.49
N GLU A 247 -32.21 -2.84 -35.41
CA GLU A 247 -30.95 -2.30 -35.91
C GLU A 247 -30.15 -1.61 -34.79
N THR A 248 -30.81 -0.81 -33.96
CA THR A 248 -30.18 -0.15 -32.80
C THR A 248 -29.60 -1.16 -31.81
N LEU A 249 -30.33 -2.24 -31.53
CA LEU A 249 -29.84 -3.35 -30.68
C LEU A 249 -28.66 -4.09 -31.31
N ASN A 250 -28.66 -4.27 -32.64
CA ASN A 250 -27.55 -4.90 -33.36
C ASN A 250 -26.28 -4.05 -33.30
N ILE A 251 -26.39 -2.72 -33.41
CA ILE A 251 -25.27 -1.78 -33.28
C ILE A 251 -24.68 -1.83 -31.87
N LYS A 252 -25.53 -1.81 -30.83
CA LYS A 252 -25.12 -2.00 -29.43
C LYS A 252 -24.32 -3.29 -29.26
N LYS A 253 -24.86 -4.41 -29.77
CA LYS A 253 -24.21 -5.73 -29.71
C LYS A 253 -22.86 -5.75 -30.42
N LYS A 254 -22.74 -5.06 -31.56
CA LYS A 254 -21.46 -4.92 -32.28
C LYS A 254 -20.44 -4.16 -31.43
N GLY A 255 -20.84 -3.07 -30.78
CA GLY A 255 -20.00 -2.33 -29.85
C GLY A 255 -19.56 -3.17 -28.66
N ASP A 256 -20.47 -3.96 -28.08
CA ASP A 256 -20.16 -4.87 -26.97
C ASP A 256 -19.13 -5.92 -27.36
N ILE A 257 -19.27 -6.57 -28.52
CA ILE A 257 -18.29 -7.55 -29.01
C ILE A 257 -16.92 -6.89 -29.20
N ALA A 258 -16.87 -5.70 -29.79
CA ALA A 258 -15.62 -4.97 -29.98
C ALA A 258 -14.96 -4.59 -28.64
N PHE A 259 -15.76 -4.17 -27.65
CA PHE A 259 -15.31 -3.85 -26.30
C PHE A 259 -14.72 -5.07 -25.58
N GLN A 260 -15.38 -6.24 -25.69
CA GLN A 260 -14.88 -7.51 -25.13
C GLN A 260 -13.56 -7.95 -25.79
N GLN A 261 -13.46 -7.76 -27.10
CA GLN A 261 -12.24 -8.06 -27.86
C GLN A 261 -11.13 -7.02 -27.66
N LYS A 262 -11.33 -6.03 -26.78
CA LYS A 262 -10.40 -4.91 -26.53
C LYS A 262 -10.08 -4.08 -27.79
N ASN A 263 -10.97 -4.12 -28.79
CA ASN A 263 -10.90 -3.25 -29.97
C ASN A 263 -11.65 -1.95 -29.67
N PHE A 264 -11.02 -1.10 -28.85
CA PHE A 264 -11.66 0.10 -28.31
C PHE A 264 -12.06 1.12 -29.38
N ARG A 265 -11.32 1.21 -30.49
CA ARG A 265 -11.67 2.09 -31.61
C ARG A 265 -13.00 1.67 -32.27
N ALA A 266 -13.14 0.38 -32.59
CA ALA A 266 -14.38 -0.13 -33.17
C ALA A 266 -15.56 -0.08 -32.17
N ALA A 267 -15.27 -0.23 -30.88
CA ALA A 267 -16.26 -0.04 -29.81
C ALA A 267 -16.74 1.42 -29.75
N ILE A 268 -15.84 2.39 -29.78
CA ILE A 268 -16.17 3.82 -29.82
C ILE A 268 -17.06 4.15 -31.02
N GLU A 269 -16.69 3.70 -32.22
CA GLU A 269 -17.47 3.93 -33.45
C GLU A 269 -18.89 3.37 -33.32
N SER A 270 -19.02 2.13 -32.85
CA SER A 270 -20.32 1.46 -32.71
C SER A 270 -21.19 2.10 -31.61
N TYR A 271 -20.60 2.43 -30.46
CA TYR A 271 -21.34 3.10 -29.38
C TYR A 271 -21.73 4.53 -29.73
N THR A 272 -20.92 5.24 -30.51
CA THR A 272 -21.28 6.56 -31.04
C THR A 272 -22.47 6.47 -31.96
N GLN A 273 -22.46 5.52 -32.90
CA GLN A 273 -23.61 5.29 -33.77
C GLN A 273 -24.88 4.94 -32.96
N PHE A 274 -24.76 4.13 -31.91
CA PHE A 274 -25.88 3.81 -31.02
C PHE A 274 -26.46 5.05 -30.34
N ILE A 275 -25.59 5.92 -29.82
CA ILE A 275 -25.98 7.15 -29.11
C ILE A 275 -26.61 8.16 -30.08
N ASP A 276 -26.03 8.35 -31.27
CA ASP A 276 -26.51 9.29 -32.28
C ASP A 276 -27.88 8.92 -32.84
N ILE A 277 -28.18 7.62 -32.93
CA ILE A 277 -29.51 7.13 -33.31
C ILE A 277 -30.58 7.56 -32.29
N GLY A 278 -30.23 7.63 -31.00
CA GLY A 278 -31.09 8.20 -29.95
C GLY A 278 -32.35 7.39 -29.60
N THR A 279 -32.59 6.24 -30.24
CA THR A 279 -33.77 5.38 -30.00
C THR A 279 -33.80 4.79 -28.58
N MET A 280 -32.64 4.58 -27.95
CA MET A 280 -32.52 4.07 -26.59
C MET A 280 -31.39 4.77 -25.84
N ILE A 281 -31.57 4.96 -24.54
CA ILE A 281 -30.56 5.55 -23.66
C ILE A 281 -30.06 4.44 -22.73
N SER A 282 -28.73 4.27 -22.65
CA SER A 282 -28.11 3.26 -21.78
C SER A 282 -26.89 3.87 -21.08
N PRO A 283 -26.89 4.00 -19.74
CA PRO A 283 -25.73 4.51 -19.01
C PRO A 283 -24.52 3.56 -19.16
N THR A 284 -24.77 2.25 -19.28
CA THR A 284 -23.72 1.26 -19.54
C THR A 284 -22.99 1.51 -20.86
N VAL A 285 -23.69 1.92 -21.93
CA VAL A 285 -23.04 2.26 -23.21
C VAL A 285 -22.12 3.47 -23.04
N PHE A 286 -22.56 4.51 -22.33
CA PHE A 286 -21.72 5.68 -22.04
C PHE A 286 -20.48 5.30 -21.20
N ALA A 287 -20.64 4.48 -20.16
CA ALA A 287 -19.49 4.04 -19.35
C ALA A 287 -18.47 3.19 -20.16
N ARG A 288 -18.95 2.27 -21.00
CA ARG A 288 -18.07 1.45 -21.86
C ARG A 288 -17.37 2.30 -22.92
N ARG A 289 -18.04 3.30 -23.48
CA ARG A 289 -17.42 4.24 -24.42
C ARG A 289 -16.42 5.15 -23.71
N SER A 290 -16.73 5.64 -22.51
CA SER A 290 -15.80 6.37 -21.63
C SER A 290 -14.52 5.58 -21.35
N LEU A 291 -14.63 4.30 -20.96
CA LEU A 291 -13.43 3.47 -20.76
C LEU A 291 -12.67 3.23 -22.07
N SER A 292 -13.38 3.04 -23.19
CA SER A 292 -12.74 2.93 -24.51
C SER A 292 -11.94 4.17 -24.88
N TYR A 293 -12.44 5.37 -24.52
CA TYR A 293 -11.73 6.64 -24.69
C TYR A 293 -10.47 6.71 -23.80
N LEU A 294 -10.56 6.31 -22.52
CA LEU A 294 -9.39 6.22 -21.63
C LEU A 294 -8.31 5.28 -22.19
N MET A 295 -8.73 4.12 -22.70
CA MET A 295 -7.83 3.15 -23.35
C MET A 295 -7.21 3.66 -24.65
N SER A 296 -7.78 4.72 -25.24
CA SER A 296 -7.34 5.33 -26.49
C SER A 296 -6.69 6.70 -26.26
N ASP A 297 -6.29 7.02 -25.03
CA ASP A 297 -5.63 8.27 -24.63
C ASP A 297 -6.46 9.54 -24.92
N MET A 298 -7.79 9.43 -24.76
CA MET A 298 -8.76 10.53 -24.95
C MET A 298 -9.51 10.83 -23.64
N PRO A 299 -8.83 11.37 -22.60
CA PRO A 299 -9.43 11.49 -21.28
C PRO A 299 -10.52 12.58 -21.18
N GLY A 300 -10.51 13.58 -22.06
CA GLY A 300 -11.54 14.64 -22.08
C GLY A 300 -12.91 14.11 -22.54
N GLU A 301 -12.92 13.34 -23.62
CA GLU A 301 -14.08 12.63 -24.14
C GLU A 301 -14.57 11.59 -23.14
N ALA A 302 -13.63 10.87 -22.51
CA ALA A 302 -13.95 9.92 -21.45
C ALA A 302 -14.68 10.58 -20.27
N LEU A 303 -14.23 11.75 -19.83
CA LEU A 303 -14.86 12.50 -18.75
C LEU A 303 -16.28 12.92 -19.14
N SER A 304 -16.46 13.45 -20.35
CA SER A 304 -17.78 13.84 -20.86
C SER A 304 -18.79 12.68 -20.84
N ASP A 305 -18.37 11.49 -21.28
CA ASP A 305 -19.22 10.31 -21.27
C ASP A 305 -19.52 9.81 -19.84
N ALA A 306 -18.53 9.86 -18.94
CA ALA A 306 -18.73 9.46 -17.55
C ALA A 306 -19.68 10.42 -16.82
N MET A 307 -19.66 11.72 -17.15
CA MET A 307 -20.64 12.68 -16.66
C MET A 307 -22.04 12.40 -17.23
N GLN A 308 -22.15 12.09 -18.52
CA GLN A 308 -23.44 11.78 -19.14
C GLN A 308 -24.05 10.50 -18.56
N ALA A 309 -23.24 9.47 -18.30
CA ALA A 309 -23.67 8.26 -17.61
C ALA A 309 -24.26 8.56 -16.21
N GLN A 310 -23.66 9.51 -15.47
CA GLN A 310 -24.16 9.93 -14.16
C GLN A 310 -25.46 10.74 -14.26
N VAL A 311 -25.64 11.57 -15.29
CA VAL A 311 -26.90 12.28 -15.54
C VAL A 311 -28.04 11.29 -15.79
N ILE A 312 -27.78 10.24 -16.56
CA ILE A 312 -28.76 9.19 -16.88
C ILE A 312 -29.07 8.33 -15.65
N SER A 313 -28.05 8.01 -14.83
CA SER A 313 -28.20 7.20 -13.62
C SER A 313 -27.45 7.83 -12.44
N PRO A 314 -28.10 8.76 -11.69
CA PRO A 314 -27.43 9.53 -10.63
C PRO A 314 -26.91 8.71 -9.45
N VAL A 315 -27.45 7.50 -9.26
CA VAL A 315 -27.05 6.60 -8.17
C VAL A 315 -25.95 5.61 -8.58
N TRP A 316 -25.39 5.76 -9.79
CA TRP A 316 -24.50 4.77 -10.38
C TRP A 316 -23.03 5.04 -10.09
N HIS A 317 -22.48 4.32 -9.12
CA HIS A 317 -21.08 4.41 -8.67
C HIS A 317 -20.04 4.23 -9.78
N ILE A 318 -20.29 3.42 -10.81
CA ILE A 318 -19.34 3.19 -11.93
C ILE A 318 -19.07 4.49 -12.68
N ALA A 319 -20.09 5.34 -12.88
CA ALA A 319 -19.91 6.63 -13.54
C ALA A 319 -18.97 7.55 -12.75
N SER A 320 -19.16 7.68 -11.43
CA SER A 320 -18.26 8.48 -10.57
C SER A 320 -16.84 7.93 -10.54
N TYR A 321 -16.67 6.61 -10.55
CA TYR A 321 -15.36 5.98 -10.63
C TYR A 321 -14.65 6.28 -11.97
N LEU A 322 -15.35 6.23 -13.10
CA LEU A 322 -14.77 6.59 -14.40
C LEU A 322 -14.43 8.09 -14.49
N GLN A 323 -15.24 8.97 -13.89
CA GLN A 323 -14.91 10.39 -13.78
C GLN A 323 -13.60 10.61 -12.99
N SER A 324 -13.43 9.89 -11.88
CA SER A 324 -12.20 9.94 -11.09
C SER A 324 -10.97 9.63 -11.94
N VAL A 325 -11.00 8.53 -12.69
CA VAL A 325 -9.89 8.12 -13.56
C VAL A 325 -9.64 9.15 -14.66
N ALA A 326 -10.70 9.65 -15.31
CA ALA A 326 -10.56 10.64 -16.38
C ALA A 326 -9.99 11.98 -15.89
N LEU A 327 -10.49 12.50 -14.76
CA LEU A 327 -9.98 13.72 -14.13
C LEU A 327 -8.51 13.59 -13.73
N ALA A 328 -8.15 12.42 -13.17
CA ALA A 328 -6.79 12.14 -12.78
C ALA A 328 -5.84 12.02 -13.99
N SER A 329 -6.33 11.59 -15.16
CA SER A 329 -5.57 11.57 -16.41
C SER A 329 -5.37 12.96 -17.02
N ILE A 330 -6.23 13.92 -16.69
CA ILE A 330 -6.13 15.33 -17.12
C ILE A 330 -5.30 16.18 -16.13
N GLY A 331 -4.92 15.61 -14.98
CA GLY A 331 -4.12 16.29 -13.94
C GLY A 331 -4.95 17.04 -12.89
N MET A 332 -6.26 16.81 -12.83
CA MET A 332 -7.17 17.39 -11.84
C MET A 332 -7.29 16.49 -10.61
N GLU A 333 -6.21 16.34 -9.83
CA GLU A 333 -6.13 15.32 -8.77
C GLU A 333 -7.09 15.59 -7.58
N THR A 334 -7.41 16.85 -7.29
CA THR A 334 -8.37 17.20 -6.23
C THR A 334 -9.79 16.72 -6.55
N GLU A 335 -10.22 16.94 -7.78
CA GLU A 335 -11.52 16.55 -8.31
C GLU A 335 -11.58 15.04 -8.53
N ALA A 336 -10.47 14.45 -8.97
CA ALA A 336 -10.35 13.00 -9.09
C ALA A 336 -10.59 12.29 -7.75
N GLN A 337 -10.00 12.81 -6.67
CA GLN A 337 -10.18 12.23 -5.34
C GLN A 337 -11.60 12.42 -4.81
N ALA A 338 -12.24 13.56 -5.11
CA ALA A 338 -13.63 13.80 -4.78
C ALA A 338 -14.56 12.81 -5.51
N ALA A 339 -14.36 12.62 -6.81
CA ALA A 339 -15.13 11.66 -7.61
C ALA A 339 -14.92 10.20 -7.15
N LEU A 340 -13.69 9.83 -6.74
CA LEU A 340 -13.39 8.51 -6.18
C LEU A 340 -14.20 8.27 -4.90
N LYS A 341 -14.19 9.25 -4.00
CA LYS A 341 -14.93 9.20 -2.74
C LYS A 341 -16.44 9.10 -2.99
N ASP A 342 -16.97 9.87 -3.93
CA ASP A 342 -18.39 9.82 -4.30
C ASP A 342 -18.77 8.43 -4.82
N GLY A 343 -17.95 7.84 -5.71
CA GLY A 343 -18.12 6.46 -6.19
C GLY A 343 -18.18 5.45 -5.04
N THR A 344 -17.26 5.53 -4.08
CA THR A 344 -17.25 4.66 -2.90
C THR A 344 -18.52 4.80 -2.06
N THR A 345 -19.01 6.03 -1.84
CA THR A 345 -20.24 6.25 -1.06
C THR A 345 -21.49 5.71 -1.76
N LEU A 346 -21.58 5.87 -3.08
CA LEU A 346 -22.68 5.35 -3.88
C LEU A 346 -22.69 3.82 -3.92
N GLU A 347 -21.51 3.20 -4.05
CA GLU A 347 -21.37 1.75 -4.04
C GLU A 347 -21.76 1.15 -2.68
N ALA A 348 -21.30 1.76 -1.58
CA ALA A 348 -21.68 1.34 -0.23
C ALA A 348 -23.20 1.43 0.00
N LYS A 349 -23.84 2.51 -0.47
CA LYS A 349 -25.31 2.67 -0.41
C LYS A 349 -26.02 1.57 -1.21
N LYS A 350 -25.57 1.28 -2.43
CA LYS A 350 -26.12 0.21 -3.29
C LYS A 350 -26.05 -1.15 -2.60
N ASN A 351 -24.89 -1.49 -2.02
CA ASN A 351 -24.68 -2.75 -1.32
C ASN A 351 -25.56 -2.87 -0.08
N SER A 352 -25.72 -1.80 0.71
CA SER A 352 -26.60 -1.79 1.88
C SER A 352 -28.07 -2.01 1.51
N ALA A 353 -28.55 -1.39 0.43
CA ALA A 353 -29.93 -1.54 -0.05
C ALA A 353 -30.23 -2.96 -0.59
N ALA A 354 -29.21 -3.65 -1.12
CA ALA A 354 -29.33 -5.04 -1.55
C ALA A 354 -29.44 -6.02 -0.36
N THR A 355 -28.83 -5.71 0.79
CA THR A 355 -28.89 -6.53 2.01
C THR A 355 -30.25 -6.44 2.70
N THR A 356 -30.95 -5.29 2.64
CA THR A 356 -32.27 -5.11 3.28
C THR A 356 -33.44 -5.74 2.49
N ARG A 357 -33.19 -6.22 1.26
CA ARG A 357 -34.20 -6.85 0.38
C ARG A 357 -34.14 -8.39 0.37
N LYS A 358 -33.29 -9.00 1.19
CA LYS A 358 -33.31 -10.43 1.52
C LYS A 358 -33.89 -10.61 2.91
#